data_AF-A0A1Q4A5I8-F1
#
_entry.id   AF-A0A1Q4A5I8-F1
#
_cell.length_a   1.000
_cell.length_b   1.000
_cell.length_c   1.000
_cell.angle_alpha   90.00
_cell.angle_beta   90.00
_cell.angle_gamma   90.00
#
_symmetry.space_group_name_H-M   'P 1'
#
loop_
_entity.id
_entity.type
_entity.pdbx_description
1 polymer ?
#
loop_
_entity_poly.entity_id
_entity_poly.type
_entity_poly.pdbx_seq_one_letter_code
_entity_poly.pdbx_strand_id
1 'polypeptide(L)'
;MSTITLDDERKIASWLDEHPVLAAAVGNRESACSIAAINLALRGELTDSIPDCMSPTIGRWIIGVQDPMPAEIRNSAEWRALLPLAAGTGRDHEQQRRAIILDWMWGTVLPSLQDLADKHGFGLEWRMMTTERTQEAAKAAAAAVRAAEAAARAAAAEAEAAAAWAWAAAEAAEAEEEAAEAAEAAAAAAAAAAAAEAAARAEAWAEAWAAAWAAAEARAEARAEAWAAAWAAAAEAAARAARAARAARAEAWAEAWAAFDPCGLLKRLVEASETA
;
A
#
# COMPACT_ATOMS: atom_id res chain seq x y z
N MET A 1 9.99 -0.18 40.16
CA MET A 1 8.87 0.42 40.92
C MET A 1 8.02 1.26 39.97
N SER A 2 6.68 1.13 39.97
CA SER A 2 5.78 1.94 39.13
C SER A 2 5.86 3.42 39.53
N THR A 3 5.91 4.32 38.57
CA THR A 3 6.00 5.79 38.75
C THR A 3 4.63 6.46 38.82
N ILE A 4 3.54 5.71 38.62
CA ILE A 4 2.17 6.16 38.78
C ILE A 4 1.48 5.41 39.91
N THR A 5 0.35 5.95 40.37
CA THR A 5 -0.45 5.31 41.42
C THR A 5 -1.35 4.21 40.82
N LEU A 6 -1.79 3.27 41.66
CA LEU A 6 -2.83 2.29 41.26
C LEU A 6 -4.12 2.96 40.78
N ASP A 7 -4.45 4.15 41.33
CA ASP A 7 -5.61 4.92 40.89
C ASP A 7 -5.41 5.44 39.47
N ASP A 8 -4.21 5.87 39.11
CA ASP A 8 -3.88 6.33 37.76
C ASP A 8 -3.87 5.17 36.75
N GLU A 9 -3.34 4.00 37.12
CA GLU A 9 -3.45 2.79 36.31
C GLU A 9 -4.91 2.43 36.03
N ARG A 10 -5.79 2.47 37.06
CA ARG A 10 -7.23 2.24 36.88
C ARG A 10 -7.90 3.28 35.99
N LYS A 11 -7.51 4.57 36.05
CA LYS A 11 -8.06 5.60 35.16
C LYS A 11 -7.75 5.29 33.69
N ILE A 12 -6.51 4.90 33.40
CA ILE A 12 -6.08 4.54 32.05
C ILE A 12 -6.86 3.31 31.57
N ALA A 13 -6.97 2.27 32.41
CA ALA A 13 -7.71 1.05 32.07
C ALA A 13 -9.20 1.33 31.80
N SER A 14 -9.86 2.10 32.68
CA SER A 14 -11.27 2.47 32.51
C SER A 14 -11.50 3.26 31.22
N TRP A 15 -10.61 4.20 30.90
CA TRP A 15 -10.72 4.98 29.67
C TRP A 15 -10.60 4.08 28.43
N LEU A 16 -9.66 3.12 28.44
CA LEU A 16 -9.43 2.17 27.34
C LEU A 16 -10.58 1.16 27.17
N ASP A 17 -11.27 0.80 28.24
CA ASP A 17 -12.47 -0.05 28.19
C ASP A 17 -13.67 0.71 27.61
N GLU A 18 -13.83 1.99 27.95
CA GLU A 18 -14.85 2.88 27.37
C GLU A 18 -14.57 3.21 25.89
N HIS A 19 -13.30 3.24 25.49
CA HIS A 19 -12.85 3.60 24.14
C HIS A 19 -11.98 2.46 23.53
N PRO A 20 -12.58 1.32 23.17
CA PRO A 20 -11.83 0.11 22.81
C PRO A 20 -11.10 0.18 21.46
N VAL A 21 -11.44 1.18 20.63
CA VAL A 21 -10.85 1.38 19.30
C VAL A 21 -9.75 2.42 19.37
N LEU A 22 -8.51 1.98 19.17
CA LEU A 22 -7.34 2.83 19.07
C LEU A 22 -7.09 3.22 17.60
N ALA A 23 -6.71 4.47 17.39
CA ALA A 23 -6.33 4.99 16.07
C ALA A 23 -4.88 4.58 15.70
N ALA A 24 -4.60 4.37 14.40
CA ALA A 24 -3.24 4.63 13.88
C ALA A 24 -3.14 6.14 13.71
N ALA A 25 -2.05 6.83 13.99
CA ALA A 25 -2.02 8.27 14.22
C ALA A 25 -2.81 8.71 15.48
N VAL A 26 -2.58 9.97 15.88
CA VAL A 26 -3.03 10.54 17.18
C VAL A 26 -4.52 10.30 17.46
N GLY A 27 -5.34 10.32 16.41
CA GLY A 27 -6.77 10.09 16.51
C GLY A 27 -7.54 11.30 17.04
N ASN A 28 -8.61 11.04 17.77
CA ASN A 28 -9.45 12.06 18.40
C ASN A 28 -9.82 11.64 19.83
N ARG A 29 -10.68 12.41 20.52
CA ARG A 29 -11.06 12.13 21.91
C ARG A 29 -11.87 10.85 22.11
N GLU A 30 -12.51 10.33 21.06
CA GLU A 30 -13.35 9.13 21.08
C GLU A 30 -12.58 7.89 20.59
N SER A 31 -11.50 8.09 19.83
CA SER A 31 -10.61 7.05 19.33
C SER A 31 -9.20 7.61 19.23
N ALA A 32 -8.45 7.52 20.32
CA ALA A 32 -7.11 8.05 20.43
C ALA A 32 -6.05 6.97 20.14
N CYS A 33 -4.83 7.38 19.80
CA CYS A 33 -3.67 6.49 19.75
C CYS A 33 -3.30 6.00 21.17
N SER A 34 -2.48 4.95 21.34
CA SER A 34 -2.15 4.42 22.68
C SER A 34 -1.58 5.47 23.64
N ILE A 35 -0.67 6.34 23.17
CA ILE A 35 -0.09 7.39 24.02
C ILE A 35 -1.11 8.50 24.31
N ALA A 36 -1.93 8.85 23.33
CA ALA A 36 -2.97 9.86 23.50
C ALA A 36 -4.10 9.38 24.41
N ALA A 37 -4.45 8.10 24.39
CA ALA A 37 -5.37 7.46 25.33
C ALA A 37 -4.88 7.61 26.78
N ILE A 38 -3.60 7.30 27.02
CA ILE A 38 -2.97 7.48 28.34
C ILE A 38 -3.02 8.95 28.78
N ASN A 39 -2.70 9.88 27.88
CA ASN A 39 -2.73 11.31 28.19
C ASN A 39 -4.13 11.86 28.43
N LEU A 40 -5.13 11.39 27.70
CA LEU A 40 -6.53 11.72 27.95
C LEU A 40 -6.98 11.22 29.33
N ALA A 41 -6.63 10.00 29.69
CA ALA A 41 -6.99 9.42 30.99
C ALA A 41 -6.33 10.14 32.18
N LEU A 42 -5.05 10.53 32.04
CA LEU A 42 -4.29 11.15 33.13
C LEU A 42 -4.46 12.67 33.21
N ARG A 43 -4.53 13.34 32.06
CA ARG A 43 -4.42 14.81 31.95
C ARG A 43 -5.59 15.46 31.20
N GLY A 44 -6.43 14.69 30.52
CA GLY A 44 -7.50 15.21 29.68
C GLY A 44 -7.02 15.83 28.36
N GLU A 45 -5.77 15.57 27.96
CA GLU A 45 -5.13 16.18 26.79
C GLU A 45 -4.95 15.16 25.65
N LEU A 46 -5.40 15.53 24.44
CA LEU A 46 -5.18 14.73 23.23
C LEU A 46 -3.79 15.04 22.66
N THR A 47 -2.79 14.25 23.03
CA THR A 47 -1.43 14.35 22.52
C THR A 47 -0.73 13.00 22.60
N ASP A 48 0.14 12.69 21.64
CA ASP A 48 1.05 11.53 21.66
C ASP A 48 2.41 11.85 22.30
N SER A 49 2.52 12.97 23.02
CA SER A 49 3.70 13.29 23.82
C SER A 49 3.87 12.25 24.93
N ILE A 50 5.03 11.59 24.96
CA ILE A 50 5.31 10.53 25.94
C ILE A 50 5.24 11.13 27.36
N PRO A 51 4.34 10.65 28.24
CA PRO A 51 4.17 11.21 29.58
C PRO A 51 5.40 10.93 30.46
N ASP A 52 5.65 11.78 31.45
CA ASP A 52 6.87 11.72 32.26
C ASP A 52 7.02 10.44 33.09
N CYS A 53 5.90 9.84 33.44
CA CYS A 53 5.85 8.56 34.11
C CYS A 53 6.25 7.38 33.21
N MET A 54 6.26 7.53 31.88
CA MET A 54 6.56 6.46 30.94
C MET A 54 8.02 6.49 30.46
N SER A 55 8.58 5.30 30.23
CA SER A 55 9.85 5.14 29.52
C SER A 55 9.80 5.76 28.11
N PRO A 56 10.70 6.70 27.76
CA PRO A 56 10.77 7.25 26.42
C PRO A 56 11.13 6.19 25.37
N THR A 57 11.86 5.13 25.73
CA THR A 57 12.11 3.99 24.84
C THR A 57 10.83 3.25 24.52
N ILE A 58 10.00 2.92 25.53
CA ILE A 58 8.69 2.27 25.30
C ILE A 58 7.78 3.18 24.49
N GLY A 59 7.63 4.46 24.88
CA GLY A 59 6.72 5.38 24.21
C GLY A 59 7.06 5.58 22.74
N ARG A 60 8.36 5.75 22.41
CA ARG A 60 8.81 5.87 21.00
C ARG A 60 8.59 4.58 20.21
N TRP A 61 8.82 3.43 20.85
CA TRP A 61 8.58 2.15 20.21
C TRP A 61 7.09 1.95 19.93
N ILE A 62 6.20 2.19 20.92
CA ILE A 62 4.74 2.14 20.75
C ILE A 62 4.30 3.02 19.57
N ILE A 63 4.73 4.29 19.53
CA ILE A 63 4.40 5.21 18.43
C ILE A 63 4.85 4.64 17.07
N GLY A 64 6.06 4.10 16.99
CA GLY A 64 6.61 3.56 15.75
C GLY A 64 5.91 2.28 15.27
N VAL A 65 5.46 1.41 16.18
CA VAL A 65 4.86 0.12 15.82
C VAL A 65 3.34 0.18 15.67
N GLN A 66 2.66 1.09 16.34
CA GLN A 66 1.20 1.11 16.39
C GLN A 66 0.54 1.43 15.05
N ASP A 67 1.09 2.34 14.28
CA ASP A 67 0.54 2.74 12.98
C ASP A 67 0.54 1.60 11.96
N PRO A 68 1.64 0.84 11.78
CA PRO A 68 1.65 -0.30 10.90
C PRO A 68 1.02 -1.58 11.49
N MET A 69 0.64 -1.58 12.78
CA MET A 69 0.03 -2.72 13.47
C MET A 69 -1.41 -2.96 12.99
N PRO A 70 -1.81 -4.22 12.69
CA PRO A 70 -3.17 -4.58 12.35
C PRO A 70 -4.15 -4.15 13.43
N ALA A 71 -5.35 -3.73 13.03
CA ALA A 71 -6.36 -3.21 13.94
C ALA A 71 -6.79 -4.26 14.97
N GLU A 72 -6.75 -5.54 14.62
CA GLU A 72 -7.11 -6.67 15.47
C GLU A 72 -6.14 -6.80 16.65
N ILE A 73 -4.84 -6.62 16.42
CA ILE A 73 -3.82 -6.66 17.48
C ILE A 73 -3.85 -5.35 18.27
N ARG A 74 -3.90 -4.21 17.57
CA ARG A 74 -3.92 -2.88 18.18
C ARG A 74 -5.11 -2.69 19.12
N ASN A 75 -6.28 -3.20 18.74
CA ASN A 75 -7.50 -3.14 19.53
C ASN A 75 -7.73 -4.43 20.35
N SER A 76 -6.69 -5.25 20.55
CA SER A 76 -6.81 -6.45 21.39
C SER A 76 -6.93 -6.07 22.87
N ALA A 77 -7.59 -6.94 23.65
CA ALA A 77 -7.67 -6.77 25.10
C ALA A 77 -6.28 -6.83 25.76
N GLU A 78 -5.38 -7.67 25.22
CA GLU A 78 -4.02 -7.80 25.71
C GLU A 78 -3.22 -6.51 25.53
N TRP A 79 -3.25 -5.91 24.33
CA TRP A 79 -2.56 -4.64 24.08
C TRP A 79 -3.07 -3.55 25.03
N ARG A 80 -4.41 -3.40 25.15
CA ARG A 80 -5.01 -2.41 26.06
C ARG A 80 -4.61 -2.64 27.52
N ALA A 81 -4.53 -3.89 27.97
CA ALA A 81 -4.14 -4.21 29.35
C ALA A 81 -2.68 -3.85 29.68
N LEU A 82 -1.80 -3.80 28.67
CA LEU A 82 -0.39 -3.43 28.85
C LEU A 82 -0.16 -1.91 28.90
N LEU A 83 -1.05 -1.10 28.34
CA LEU A 83 -0.89 0.36 28.26
C LEU A 83 -0.85 1.07 29.63
N PRO A 84 -1.71 0.74 30.61
CA PRO A 84 -1.59 1.28 31.98
C PRO A 84 -0.22 0.97 32.60
N LEU A 85 0.26 -0.26 32.43
CA LEU A 85 1.55 -0.69 32.96
C LEU A 85 2.71 0.04 32.27
N ALA A 86 2.62 0.23 30.96
CA ALA A 86 3.59 0.99 30.17
C ALA A 86 3.72 2.43 30.70
N ALA A 87 2.60 3.08 31.06
CA ALA A 87 2.59 4.43 31.59
C ALA A 87 3.35 4.57 32.92
N GLY A 88 3.45 3.50 33.73
CA GLY A 88 4.15 3.51 35.01
C GLY A 88 5.63 3.13 34.97
N THR A 89 6.20 2.90 33.79
CA THR A 89 7.52 2.26 33.67
C THR A 89 8.70 3.11 34.13
N GLY A 90 8.55 4.42 34.21
CA GLY A 90 9.62 5.35 34.58
C GLY A 90 10.79 5.36 33.60
N ARG A 91 11.89 6.00 33.99
CA ARG A 91 13.02 6.31 33.10
C ARG A 91 14.35 5.65 33.49
N ASP A 92 14.34 4.73 34.46
CA ASP A 92 15.57 4.20 35.07
C ASP A 92 16.19 3.00 34.31
N HIS A 93 15.45 2.39 33.39
CA HIS A 93 15.84 1.12 32.74
C HIS A 93 15.97 1.23 31.20
N GLU A 94 16.27 2.42 30.68
CA GLU A 94 16.27 2.67 29.24
C GLU A 94 17.29 1.81 28.48
N GLN A 95 18.46 1.53 29.07
CA GLN A 95 19.49 0.73 28.43
C GLN A 95 19.04 -0.73 28.27
N GLN A 96 18.45 -1.31 29.32
CA GLN A 96 17.91 -2.68 29.30
C GLN A 96 16.77 -2.79 28.27
N ARG A 97 15.84 -1.84 28.27
CA ARG A 97 14.72 -1.83 27.32
C ARG A 97 15.18 -1.71 25.86
N ARG A 98 16.20 -0.87 25.59
CA ARG A 98 16.80 -0.79 24.25
C ARG A 98 17.44 -2.10 23.83
N ALA A 99 18.15 -2.78 24.75
CA ALA A 99 18.73 -4.09 24.46
C ALA A 99 17.65 -5.13 24.10
N ILE A 100 16.51 -5.14 24.81
CA ILE A 100 15.38 -6.02 24.51
C ILE A 100 14.78 -5.72 23.13
N ILE A 101 14.56 -4.45 22.78
CA ILE A 101 14.05 -4.06 21.45
C ILE A 101 15.03 -4.46 20.35
N LEU A 102 16.34 -4.23 20.55
CA LEU A 102 17.36 -4.59 19.58
C LEU A 102 17.42 -6.11 19.38
N ASP A 103 17.39 -6.87 20.48
CA ASP A 103 17.37 -8.33 20.40
C ASP A 103 16.12 -8.85 19.68
N TRP A 104 14.94 -8.29 19.98
CA TRP A 104 13.71 -8.61 19.26
C TRP A 104 13.77 -8.25 17.77
N MET A 105 14.30 -7.08 17.43
CA MET A 105 14.47 -6.66 16.03
C MET A 105 15.38 -7.64 15.28
N TRP A 106 16.54 -7.97 15.86
CA TRP A 106 17.55 -8.84 15.25
C TRP A 106 17.21 -10.33 15.29
N GLY A 107 16.43 -10.77 16.28
CA GLY A 107 16.11 -12.18 16.53
C GLY A 107 14.74 -12.62 16.02
N THR A 108 13.80 -11.67 15.86
CA THR A 108 12.42 -11.97 15.48
C THR A 108 12.02 -11.23 14.22
N VAL A 109 12.07 -9.89 14.23
CA VAL A 109 11.50 -9.07 13.15
C VAL A 109 12.26 -9.22 11.83
N LEU A 110 13.58 -8.97 11.84
CA LEU A 110 14.35 -9.02 10.60
C LEU A 110 14.40 -10.44 10.01
N PRO A 111 14.60 -11.52 10.80
CA PRO A 111 14.57 -12.88 10.26
C PRO A 111 13.22 -13.29 9.65
N SER A 112 12.08 -12.86 10.19
CA SER A 112 10.76 -13.23 9.62
C SER A 112 10.48 -12.56 8.28
N LEU A 113 11.25 -11.53 7.90
CA LEU A 113 11.20 -10.88 6.59
C LEU A 113 12.10 -11.55 5.54
N GLN A 114 12.72 -12.70 5.85
CA GLN A 114 13.63 -13.40 4.93
C GLN A 114 12.96 -13.78 3.61
N ASP A 115 11.73 -14.31 3.64
CA ASP A 115 11.02 -14.71 2.43
C ASP A 115 10.74 -13.51 1.51
N LEU A 116 10.49 -12.34 2.10
CA LEU A 116 10.34 -11.10 1.35
C LEU A 116 11.67 -10.68 0.71
N ALA A 117 12.77 -10.79 1.45
CA ALA A 117 14.10 -10.51 0.93
C ALA A 117 14.49 -11.46 -0.23
N ASP A 118 14.19 -12.75 -0.10
CA ASP A 118 14.41 -13.76 -1.13
C ASP A 118 13.58 -13.42 -2.39
N LYS A 119 12.30 -13.08 -2.22
CA LYS A 119 11.41 -12.68 -3.33
C LYS A 119 11.89 -11.46 -4.09
N HIS A 120 12.54 -10.51 -3.41
CA HIS A 120 13.03 -9.28 -4.01
C HIS A 120 14.52 -9.33 -4.39
N GLY A 121 15.16 -10.50 -4.31
CA GLY A 121 16.50 -10.73 -4.86
C GLY A 121 17.65 -10.21 -4.00
N PHE A 122 17.43 -9.90 -2.72
CA PHE A 122 18.48 -9.50 -1.76
C PHE A 122 18.53 -10.42 -0.53
N GLY A 123 17.98 -11.63 -0.68
CA GLY A 123 17.83 -12.62 0.38
C GLY A 123 19.13 -13.07 1.03
N LEU A 124 20.19 -13.25 0.23
CA LEU A 124 21.49 -13.69 0.73
C LEU A 124 22.08 -12.67 1.70
N GLU A 125 22.16 -11.40 1.28
CA GLU A 125 22.72 -10.32 2.07
C GLU A 125 21.86 -10.04 3.31
N TRP A 126 20.53 -10.17 3.19
CA TRP A 126 19.61 -10.07 4.33
C TRP A 126 19.85 -11.16 5.37
N ARG A 127 20.04 -12.41 4.93
CA ARG A 127 20.34 -13.55 5.80
C ARG A 127 21.69 -13.37 6.50
N MET A 128 22.72 -12.94 5.77
CA MET A 128 24.03 -12.63 6.36
C MET A 128 23.92 -11.51 7.40
N MET A 129 23.20 -10.43 7.08
CA MET A 129 22.96 -9.34 8.03
C MET A 129 22.31 -9.83 9.33
N THR A 130 21.26 -10.63 9.24
CA THR A 130 20.50 -11.11 10.42
C THR A 130 21.23 -12.16 11.26
N THR A 131 22.11 -12.94 10.63
CA THR A 131 22.90 -13.98 11.30
C THR A 131 24.21 -13.43 11.89
N GLU A 132 24.96 -12.63 11.13
CA GLU A 132 26.26 -12.09 11.57
C GLU A 132 26.12 -10.87 12.48
N ARG A 133 25.07 -10.05 12.27
CA ARG A 133 24.78 -8.82 13.04
C ARG A 133 25.97 -7.84 13.10
N THR A 134 26.74 -7.77 12.02
CA THR A 134 27.87 -6.83 11.86
C THR A 134 27.46 -5.58 11.09
N GLN A 135 28.23 -4.50 11.24
CA GLN A 135 27.99 -3.26 10.49
C GLN A 135 28.20 -3.48 8.98
N GLU A 136 29.18 -4.30 8.64
CA GLU A 136 29.55 -4.65 7.27
C GLU A 136 28.43 -5.41 6.59
N ALA A 137 27.89 -6.46 7.23
CA ALA A 137 26.77 -7.22 6.69
C ALA A 137 25.51 -6.35 6.55
N ALA A 138 25.24 -5.45 7.51
CA ALA A 138 24.13 -4.50 7.41
C ALA A 138 24.30 -3.50 6.25
N LYS A 139 25.51 -3.00 6.01
CA LYS A 139 25.81 -2.13 4.85
C LYS A 139 25.64 -2.87 3.53
N ALA A 140 26.06 -4.13 3.47
CA ALA A 140 25.90 -4.98 2.28
C ALA A 140 24.43 -5.24 1.97
N ALA A 141 23.63 -5.62 2.97
CA ALA A 141 22.18 -5.77 2.81
C ALA A 141 21.50 -4.48 2.35
N ALA A 142 21.85 -3.34 2.96
CA ALA A 142 21.31 -2.04 2.54
C ALA A 142 21.69 -1.68 1.09
N ALA A 143 22.89 -2.04 0.63
CA ALA A 143 23.29 -1.84 -0.75
C ALA A 143 22.52 -2.75 -1.70
N ALA A 144 22.32 -4.02 -1.34
CA ALA A 144 21.54 -4.98 -2.13
C ALA A 144 20.07 -4.54 -2.27
N VAL A 145 19.43 -4.08 -1.19
CA VAL A 145 18.08 -3.51 -1.23
C VAL A 145 17.99 -2.32 -2.19
N ARG A 146 18.93 -1.36 -2.09
CA ARG A 146 18.95 -0.20 -3.00
C ARG A 146 19.14 -0.59 -4.46
N ALA A 147 19.98 -1.59 -4.73
CA ALA A 147 20.20 -2.11 -6.08
C ALA A 147 18.92 -2.78 -6.63
N ALA A 148 18.26 -3.61 -5.82
CA ALA A 148 17.00 -4.25 -6.18
C ALA A 148 15.89 -3.22 -6.46
N GLU A 149 15.76 -2.19 -5.62
CA GLU A 149 14.81 -1.09 -5.86
C GLU A 149 15.11 -0.33 -7.15
N ALA A 150 16.38 -0.03 -7.44
CA ALA A 150 16.78 0.65 -8.67
C ALA A 150 16.43 -0.18 -9.91
N ALA A 151 16.70 -1.50 -9.88
CA ALA A 151 16.34 -2.42 -10.96
C ALA A 151 14.81 -2.48 -11.16
N ALA A 152 14.03 -2.55 -10.07
CA ALA A 152 12.57 -2.55 -10.15
C ALA A 152 12.01 -1.25 -10.75
N ARG A 153 12.58 -0.09 -10.40
CA ARG A 153 12.19 1.21 -10.99
C ARG A 153 12.55 1.30 -12.47
N ALA A 154 13.72 0.80 -12.86
CA ALA A 154 14.13 0.76 -14.27
C ALA A 154 13.17 -0.10 -15.10
N ALA A 155 12.84 -1.30 -14.63
CA ALA A 155 11.88 -2.18 -15.30
C ALA A 155 10.48 -1.55 -15.41
N ALA A 156 10.01 -0.85 -14.37
CA ALA A 156 8.74 -0.12 -14.42
C ALA A 156 8.75 1.00 -15.46
N ALA A 157 9.85 1.76 -15.55
CA ALA A 157 10.00 2.83 -16.54
C ALA A 157 10.05 2.28 -17.97
N GLU A 158 10.72 1.14 -18.19
CA GLU A 158 10.72 0.46 -19.49
C GLU A 158 9.32 0.00 -19.90
N ALA A 159 8.54 -0.57 -18.96
CA ALA A 159 7.16 -0.97 -19.22
C ALA A 159 6.25 0.22 -19.55
N GLU A 160 6.41 1.34 -18.83
CA GLU A 160 5.68 2.58 -19.11
C GLU A 160 6.04 3.16 -20.48
N ALA A 161 7.32 3.18 -20.84
CA ALA A 161 7.77 3.60 -22.16
C ALA A 161 7.21 2.71 -23.28
N ALA A 162 7.19 1.39 -23.09
CA ALA A 162 6.60 0.45 -24.05
C ALA A 162 5.09 0.68 -24.22
N ALA A 163 4.37 0.94 -23.12
CA ALA A 163 2.94 1.26 -23.17
C ALA A 163 2.68 2.58 -23.92
N ALA A 164 3.51 3.61 -23.70
CA ALA A 164 3.39 4.88 -24.41
C ALA A 164 3.65 4.73 -25.92
N TRP A 165 4.65 3.92 -26.31
CA TRP A 165 4.89 3.59 -27.72
C TRP A 165 3.71 2.85 -28.36
N ALA A 166 3.13 1.89 -27.66
CA ALA A 166 1.95 1.17 -28.14
C ALA A 166 0.74 2.08 -28.32
N TRP A 167 0.52 3.02 -27.39
CA TRP A 167 -0.53 4.04 -27.50
C TRP A 167 -0.33 4.93 -28.74
N ALA A 168 0.88 5.47 -28.92
CA ALA A 168 1.20 6.31 -30.07
C ALA A 168 1.05 5.57 -31.41
N ALA A 169 1.41 4.28 -31.45
CA ALA A 169 1.22 3.46 -32.65
C ALA A 169 -0.27 3.22 -32.95
N ALA A 170 -1.11 3.06 -31.93
CA ALA A 170 -2.56 2.93 -32.10
C ALA A 170 -3.19 4.22 -32.64
N GLU A 171 -2.84 5.39 -32.09
CA GLU A 171 -3.33 6.67 -32.60
C GLU A 171 -2.86 6.94 -34.05
N ALA A 172 -1.63 6.56 -34.39
CA ALA A 172 -1.14 6.70 -35.77
C ALA A 172 -1.91 5.81 -36.76
N ALA A 173 -2.27 4.58 -36.36
CA ALA A 173 -3.07 3.68 -37.19
C ALA A 173 -4.50 4.20 -37.39
N GLU A 174 -5.10 4.77 -36.34
CA GLU A 174 -6.43 5.40 -36.42
C GLU A 174 -6.42 6.60 -37.37
N ALA A 175 -5.41 7.47 -37.29
CA ALA A 175 -5.26 8.60 -38.20
C ALA A 175 -5.03 8.17 -39.66
N GLU A 176 -4.35 7.04 -39.89
CA GLU A 176 -4.16 6.48 -41.25
C GLU A 176 -5.48 5.93 -41.81
N GLU A 177 -6.29 5.26 -40.98
CA GLU A 177 -7.63 4.77 -41.35
C GLU A 177 -8.57 5.93 -41.68
N GLU A 178 -8.64 6.97 -40.84
CA GLU A 178 -9.43 8.19 -41.10
C GLU A 178 -9.00 8.89 -42.40
N ALA A 179 -7.69 8.97 -42.67
CA ALA A 179 -7.18 9.57 -43.90
C ALA A 179 -7.52 8.75 -45.14
N ALA A 180 -7.51 7.42 -45.04
CA ALA A 180 -7.92 6.51 -46.12
C ALA A 180 -9.42 6.65 -46.41
N GLU A 181 -10.26 6.68 -45.38
CA GLU A 181 -11.71 6.91 -45.51
C GLU A 181 -12.01 8.27 -46.16
N ALA A 182 -11.31 9.34 -45.76
CA ALA A 182 -11.45 10.66 -46.37
C ALA A 182 -11.04 10.68 -47.85
N ALA A 183 -9.97 9.95 -48.22
CA ALA A 183 -9.53 9.84 -49.60
C ALA A 183 -10.51 9.03 -50.46
N GLU A 184 -11.08 7.95 -49.92
CA GLU A 184 -12.11 7.15 -50.60
C GLU A 184 -13.39 7.97 -50.80
N ALA A 185 -13.82 8.73 -49.79
CA ALA A 185 -14.95 9.65 -49.91
C ALA A 185 -14.71 10.74 -50.98
N ALA A 186 -13.49 11.30 -51.05
CA ALA A 186 -13.12 12.28 -52.07
C ALA A 186 -13.10 11.68 -53.49
N ALA A 187 -12.58 10.46 -53.64
CA ALA A 187 -12.58 9.74 -54.92
C ALA A 187 -14.00 9.39 -55.37
N ALA A 188 -14.87 8.96 -54.44
CA ALA A 188 -16.27 8.72 -54.69
C ALA A 188 -17.00 10.01 -55.11
N ALA A 189 -16.71 11.15 -54.46
CA ALA A 189 -17.27 12.45 -54.84
C ALA A 189 -16.83 12.89 -56.25
N ALA A 190 -15.55 12.69 -56.61
CA ALA A 190 -15.04 13.00 -57.94
C ALA A 190 -15.65 12.09 -59.03
N ALA A 191 -15.77 10.79 -58.75
CA ALA A 191 -16.44 9.85 -59.63
C ALA A 191 -17.94 10.15 -59.77
N ALA A 192 -18.59 10.60 -58.69
CA ALA A 192 -19.98 11.04 -58.70
C ALA A 192 -20.18 12.33 -59.53
N ALA A 193 -19.23 13.27 -59.51
CA ALA A 193 -19.27 14.44 -60.38
C ALA A 193 -19.13 14.06 -61.87
N ALA A 194 -18.22 13.14 -62.20
CA ALA A 194 -18.07 12.59 -63.55
C ALA A 194 -19.27 11.72 -63.98
N ALA A 195 -19.89 11.01 -63.02
CA ALA A 195 -21.09 10.22 -63.24
C ALA A 195 -22.35 11.08 -63.33
N ALA A 196 -22.44 12.23 -62.67
CA ALA A 196 -23.50 13.22 -62.86
C ALA A 196 -23.46 13.81 -64.28
N GLU A 197 -22.26 13.93 -64.86
CA GLU A 197 -22.07 14.20 -66.29
C GLU A 197 -22.60 13.07 -67.19
N ALA A 198 -22.59 11.81 -66.70
CA ALA A 198 -23.10 10.64 -67.42
C ALA A 198 -24.57 10.27 -67.08
N ALA A 199 -25.12 10.76 -65.96
CA ALA A 199 -26.40 10.40 -65.34
C ALA A 199 -27.60 11.10 -65.96
N ALA A 200 -27.62 11.10 -67.29
CA ALA A 200 -28.83 10.96 -68.06
C ALA A 200 -29.40 9.51 -68.00
N ARG A 201 -28.88 8.62 -67.13
CA ARG A 201 -29.34 7.22 -66.90
C ARG A 201 -29.27 6.87 -65.41
N ALA A 202 -30.42 6.71 -64.77
CA ALA A 202 -30.67 7.09 -63.38
C ALA A 202 -31.14 5.96 -62.44
N GLU A 203 -31.20 6.31 -61.16
CA GLU A 203 -32.07 5.80 -60.06
C GLU A 203 -31.70 4.50 -59.33
N ALA A 204 -31.54 3.34 -59.98
CA ALA A 204 -31.33 2.08 -59.23
C ALA A 204 -29.96 1.98 -58.51
N TRP A 205 -28.98 2.78 -58.93
CA TRP A 205 -27.62 2.75 -58.40
C TRP A 205 -27.46 3.58 -57.11
N ALA A 206 -28.29 4.62 -56.94
CA ALA A 206 -28.23 5.50 -55.76
C ALA A 206 -28.72 4.80 -54.48
N GLU A 207 -29.74 3.94 -54.60
CA GLU A 207 -30.26 3.17 -53.46
C GLU A 207 -29.27 2.09 -53.00
N ALA A 208 -28.63 1.39 -53.92
CA ALA A 208 -27.61 0.39 -53.59
C ALA A 208 -26.38 1.03 -52.92
N TRP A 209 -26.00 2.24 -53.36
CA TRP A 209 -24.91 3.02 -52.79
C TRP A 209 -25.23 3.49 -51.36
N ALA A 210 -26.42 4.07 -51.14
CA ALA A 210 -26.86 4.49 -49.81
C ALA A 210 -26.92 3.31 -48.81
N ALA A 211 -27.36 2.14 -49.28
CA ALA A 211 -27.40 0.93 -48.45
C ALA A 211 -25.99 0.41 -48.10
N ALA A 212 -25.04 0.48 -49.03
CA ALA A 212 -23.66 0.06 -48.77
C ALA A 212 -22.94 1.00 -47.78
N TRP A 213 -23.17 2.31 -47.91
CA TRP A 213 -22.61 3.32 -47.01
C TRP A 213 -23.15 3.15 -45.58
N ALA A 214 -24.47 3.03 -45.43
CA ALA A 214 -25.10 2.78 -44.13
C ALA A 214 -24.61 1.46 -43.49
N ALA A 215 -24.33 0.43 -44.29
CA ALA A 215 -23.78 -0.83 -43.79
C ALA A 215 -22.31 -0.73 -43.37
N ALA A 216 -21.53 0.16 -43.98
CA ALA A 216 -20.15 0.43 -43.57
C ALA A 216 -20.11 1.22 -42.26
N GLU A 217 -20.91 2.29 -42.14
CA GLU A 217 -21.05 3.07 -40.90
C GLU A 217 -21.47 2.18 -39.72
N ALA A 218 -22.47 1.31 -39.92
CA ALA A 218 -22.92 0.39 -38.87
C ALA A 218 -21.83 -0.62 -38.43
N ARG A 219 -20.93 -1.02 -39.34
CA ARG A 219 -19.81 -1.91 -39.00
C ARG A 219 -18.70 -1.17 -38.25
N ALA A 220 -18.42 0.08 -38.61
CA ALA A 220 -17.47 0.93 -37.92
C ALA A 220 -17.94 1.21 -36.48
N GLU A 221 -19.20 1.57 -36.30
CA GLU A 221 -19.80 1.80 -34.99
C GLU A 221 -19.76 0.54 -34.11
N ALA A 222 -20.18 -0.62 -34.65
CA ALA A 222 -20.10 -1.89 -33.93
C ALA A 222 -18.67 -2.29 -33.53
N ARG A 223 -17.67 -1.96 -34.36
CA ARG A 223 -16.26 -2.22 -34.06
C ARG A 223 -15.73 -1.29 -32.97
N ALA A 224 -16.10 -0.01 -33.01
CA ALA A 224 -15.75 0.97 -31.98
C ALA A 224 -16.36 0.57 -30.62
N GLU A 225 -17.62 0.15 -30.59
CA GLU A 225 -18.27 -0.37 -29.38
C GLU A 225 -17.57 -1.62 -28.84
N ALA A 226 -17.24 -2.58 -29.72
CA ALA A 226 -16.52 -3.79 -29.32
C ALA A 226 -15.13 -3.49 -28.76
N TRP A 227 -14.42 -2.53 -29.35
CA TRP A 227 -13.12 -2.08 -28.89
C TRP A 227 -13.21 -1.39 -27.52
N ALA A 228 -14.17 -0.49 -27.33
CA ALA A 228 -14.42 0.17 -26.05
C ALA A 228 -14.77 -0.85 -24.95
N ALA A 229 -15.58 -1.85 -25.27
CA ALA A 229 -15.92 -2.94 -24.36
C ALA A 229 -14.68 -3.78 -23.98
N ALA A 230 -13.81 -4.11 -24.94
CA ALA A 230 -12.59 -4.84 -24.69
C ALA A 230 -11.62 -4.07 -23.77
N TRP A 231 -11.47 -2.76 -23.98
CA TRP A 231 -10.67 -1.89 -23.13
C TRP A 231 -11.22 -1.79 -21.71
N ALA A 232 -12.53 -1.60 -21.56
CA ALA A 232 -13.17 -1.56 -20.25
C ALA A 232 -12.96 -2.88 -19.48
N ALA A 233 -13.09 -4.02 -20.16
CA ALA A 233 -12.84 -5.33 -19.57
C ALA A 233 -11.37 -5.51 -19.14
N ALA A 234 -10.41 -5.06 -19.95
CA ALA A 234 -9.00 -5.11 -19.63
C ALA A 234 -8.65 -4.22 -18.42
N ALA A 235 -9.19 -3.01 -18.36
CA ALA A 235 -9.02 -2.09 -17.22
C ALA A 235 -9.61 -2.67 -15.93
N GLU A 236 -10.79 -3.29 -16.00
CA GLU A 236 -11.40 -3.92 -14.83
C GLU A 236 -10.61 -5.14 -14.35
N ALA A 237 -10.08 -5.96 -15.27
CA ALA A 237 -9.20 -7.08 -14.95
C ALA A 237 -7.91 -6.61 -14.26
N ALA A 238 -7.27 -5.57 -14.77
CA ALA A 238 -6.10 -4.95 -14.14
C ALA A 238 -6.43 -4.41 -12.73
N ALA A 239 -7.58 -3.76 -12.56
CA ALA A 239 -8.02 -3.27 -11.26
C ALA A 239 -8.30 -4.41 -10.26
N ARG A 240 -8.90 -5.52 -10.71
CA ARG A 240 -9.08 -6.74 -9.90
C ARG A 240 -7.73 -7.34 -9.49
N ALA A 241 -6.79 -7.48 -10.42
CA ALA A 241 -5.45 -7.98 -10.12
C ALA A 241 -4.72 -7.09 -9.11
N ALA A 242 -4.79 -5.76 -9.25
CA ALA A 242 -4.21 -4.81 -8.31
C ALA A 242 -4.84 -4.92 -6.91
N ARG A 243 -6.17 -5.09 -6.81
CA ARG A 243 -6.86 -5.34 -5.53
C ARG A 243 -6.41 -6.65 -4.89
N ALA A 244 -6.33 -7.73 -5.67
CA ALA A 244 -5.86 -9.03 -5.19
C ALA A 244 -4.40 -8.95 -4.68
N ALA A 245 -3.51 -8.27 -5.42
CA ALA A 245 -2.13 -8.07 -4.99
C ALA A 245 -2.01 -7.26 -3.69
N ARG A 246 -2.84 -6.22 -3.53
CA ARG A 246 -2.93 -5.45 -2.27
C ARG A 246 -3.44 -6.31 -1.11
N ALA A 247 -4.47 -7.12 -1.34
CA ALA A 247 -5.01 -8.04 -0.34
C ALA A 247 -3.97 -9.08 0.10
N ALA A 248 -3.29 -9.73 -0.86
CA ALA A 248 -2.22 -10.68 -0.56
C ALA A 248 -1.05 -10.04 0.21
N ARG A 249 -0.71 -8.79 -0.10
CA ARG A 249 0.30 -8.04 0.67
C ARG A 249 -0.17 -7.73 2.09
N ALA A 250 -1.45 -7.38 2.27
CA ALA A 250 -2.02 -7.13 3.59
C ALA A 250 -2.07 -8.41 4.44
N GLU A 251 -2.40 -9.55 3.83
CA GLU A 251 -2.41 -10.87 4.49
C GLU A 251 -0.99 -11.30 4.91
N ALA A 252 -0.02 -11.24 4.00
CA ALA A 252 1.38 -11.53 4.33
C ALA A 252 1.93 -10.59 5.42
N TRP A 253 1.48 -9.32 5.42
CA TRP A 253 1.84 -8.39 6.47
C TRP A 253 1.18 -8.76 7.81
N ALA A 254 -0.09 -9.16 7.81
CA ALA A 254 -0.78 -9.61 9.02
C ALA A 254 -0.14 -10.88 9.63
N GLU A 255 0.29 -11.84 8.79
CA GLU A 255 1.05 -13.02 9.24
C GLU A 255 2.39 -12.63 9.88
N ALA A 256 3.12 -11.68 9.28
CA ALA A 256 4.36 -11.18 9.86
C ALA A 256 4.13 -10.54 11.24
N TRP A 257 3.02 -9.82 11.43
CA TRP A 257 2.64 -9.24 12.73
C TRP A 257 2.35 -10.26 13.82
N ALA A 258 1.77 -11.42 13.46
CA ALA A 258 1.61 -12.51 14.40
C ALA A 258 2.98 -13.05 14.87
N ALA A 259 3.96 -13.16 13.96
CA ALA A 259 5.32 -13.56 14.31
C ALA A 259 6.09 -12.49 15.11
N PHE A 260 5.77 -11.21 14.90
CA PHE A 260 6.39 -10.11 15.62
C PHE A 260 5.99 -10.07 17.11
N ASP A 261 4.81 -10.55 17.50
CA ASP A 261 4.33 -10.58 18.89
C ASP A 261 4.56 -9.24 19.65
N PRO A 262 3.93 -8.14 19.21
CA PRO A 262 4.14 -6.84 19.84
C PRO A 262 3.64 -6.80 21.29
N CYS A 263 2.59 -7.55 21.64
CA CYS A 263 2.11 -7.68 23.02
C CYS A 263 3.17 -8.33 23.92
N GLY A 264 3.73 -9.47 23.50
CA GLY A 264 4.79 -10.15 24.23
C GLY A 264 6.07 -9.33 24.34
N LEU A 265 6.42 -8.53 23.32
CA LEU A 265 7.51 -7.56 23.45
C LEU A 265 7.18 -6.48 24.49
N LEU A 266 6.02 -5.82 24.41
CA LEU A 266 5.64 -4.77 25.35
C LEU A 266 5.63 -5.28 26.79
N LYS A 267 5.13 -6.49 27.01
CA LYS A 267 5.18 -7.16 28.32
C LYS A 267 6.60 -7.28 28.85
N ARG A 268 7.54 -7.83 28.06
CA ARG A 268 8.97 -7.90 28.45
C ARG A 268 9.57 -6.54 28.74
N LEU A 269 9.18 -5.51 27.97
CA LEU A 269 9.67 -4.15 28.20
C LEU A 269 9.15 -3.56 29.50
N VAL A 270 7.91 -3.84 29.89
CA VAL A 270 7.34 -3.44 31.19
C VAL A 270 8.07 -4.17 32.33
N GLU A 271 8.20 -5.50 32.24
CA GLU A 271 8.83 -6.38 33.25
C GLU A 271 10.32 -6.11 33.45
N ALA A 272 11.01 -5.54 32.46
CA ALA A 272 12.41 -5.10 32.61
C ALA A 272 12.62 -4.07 33.74
N SER A 273 11.55 -3.48 34.27
CA SER A 273 11.58 -2.60 35.45
C SER A 273 11.45 -3.30 36.81
N GLU A 274 11.25 -4.61 36.82
CA GLU A 274 11.05 -5.42 38.04
C GLU A 274 12.27 -6.28 38.42
N THR A 275 13.23 -6.46 37.51
CA THR A 275 14.34 -7.44 37.62
C THR A 275 15.70 -6.81 37.95
N ALA A 276 15.73 -5.57 38.43
CA ALA A 276 16.96 -4.87 38.85
C ALA A 276 16.96 -4.55 40.35
#